data_AF-S5ZLI1-F1
#
_entry.id   AF-S5ZLI1-F1
#
_cell.length_a   1.000
_cell.length_b   1.000
_cell.length_c   1.000
_cell.angle_alpha   90.00
_cell.angle_beta   90.00
_cell.angle_gamma   90.00
#
_symmetry.space_group_name_H-M   'P 1'
#
loop_
_entity.id
_entity.type
_entity.pdbx_description
1 polymer ?
#
loop_
_entity_poly.entity_id
_entity_poly.type
_entity_poly.pdbx_seq_one_letter_code
_entity_poly.pdbx_strand_id
1 'polypeptide(L)'
;MKRKLFLAVLFAFTATVLFAQAEFGGSVTSLESEKTAELFTNEIDDAFNVSPGFGGLANKLIYAGVANPHKLTGSGANNLFTFGYYTPEGKLPLSVYFDISGIAWSTIDRGSKTLKEWSDKQHSRLIKETKTSHNWIPLFMNLKTNTQILLGLGNEKAIGIKLAFNSNSSNIGPGNFEKIVVKDYLDPNNNSTESKKNIPSIPISPTLSNIDSIIASGTITTEFGLGIPFAFAAGNMEHVVEPYIGSEISRRNASYSKKTSSDNIKFKVTDISATTVFGARYDVEMPAKREDDKWSFGGSFFVNVKTATKRASYEDKDKALKYAYDIKPGAGFTLTGKAARLFNFNSPEKTVLFKIKPTAELSFELDASSIGSKTTSSSTKPASVSTTTTVKGKGRLNTTYGLDISVPTGLRILPANWKVGFLLGATPRASFELRASGSVDKHGEHTTTTGSGPSLAEYKQTTHTVGGIRYINIRFSEQHMLGITIPFESGAHLDVSVNGANLWMFESLKIQAVIPLASKK
;
A
#
# COMPACT_ATOMS: atom_id res chain seq x y z
N MET A 1 -9.55 21.35 29.40
CA MET A 1 -10.30 21.39 28.11
C MET A 1 -9.46 20.97 26.89
N LYS A 2 -8.17 21.30 26.81
CA LYS A 2 -7.28 20.99 25.65
C LYS A 2 -6.95 19.49 25.43
N ARG A 3 -6.88 18.65 26.48
CA ARG A 3 -6.64 17.19 26.35
C ARG A 3 -7.81 16.42 25.72
N LYS A 4 -9.06 16.87 25.92
CA LYS A 4 -10.26 16.22 25.35
C LYS A 4 -10.46 16.56 23.86
N LEU A 5 -10.01 17.74 23.42
CA LEU A 5 -10.05 18.15 22.02
C LEU A 5 -8.99 17.40 21.19
N PHE A 6 -7.78 17.19 21.73
CA PHE A 6 -6.75 16.39 21.05
C PHE A 6 -7.15 14.91 20.97
N LEU A 7 -7.74 14.36 22.03
CA LEU A 7 -8.28 13.00 22.02
C LEU A 7 -9.50 12.89 21.09
N ALA A 8 -10.37 13.89 21.00
CA ALA A 8 -11.51 13.91 20.08
C ALA A 8 -11.11 14.12 18.61
N VAL A 9 -10.02 14.85 18.33
CA VAL A 9 -9.43 14.96 16.99
C VAL A 9 -8.70 13.66 16.62
N LEU A 10 -8.01 13.02 17.58
CA LEU A 10 -7.42 11.70 17.39
C LEU A 10 -8.52 10.64 17.18
N PHE A 11 -9.63 10.71 17.92
CA PHE A 11 -10.78 9.82 17.76
C PHE A 11 -11.58 10.09 16.48
N ALA A 12 -11.71 11.36 16.05
CA ALA A 12 -12.35 11.75 14.80
C ALA A 12 -11.49 11.38 13.57
N PHE A 13 -10.16 11.40 13.68
CA PHE A 13 -9.27 10.84 12.64
C PHE A 13 -9.27 9.31 12.63
N THR A 14 -9.43 8.64 13.78
CA THR A 14 -9.59 7.17 13.83
C THR A 14 -10.98 6.68 13.37
N ALA A 15 -11.98 7.54 13.30
CA ALA A 15 -13.36 7.15 12.96
C ALA A 15 -13.62 6.98 11.44
N THR A 16 -12.68 7.33 10.56
CA THR A 16 -12.87 7.23 9.09
C THR A 16 -11.81 6.44 8.33
N VAL A 17 -10.85 5.79 9.00
CA VAL A 17 -9.80 5.04 8.30
C VAL A 17 -9.71 3.63 8.86
N LEU A 18 -10.58 2.75 8.34
CA LEU A 18 -10.62 1.33 8.66
C LEU A 18 -10.11 0.50 7.47
N PHE A 19 -9.08 -0.28 7.80
CA PHE A 19 -8.38 -1.33 7.06
C PHE A 19 -7.77 -0.92 5.67
N ALA A 20 -6.43 -0.94 5.45
CA ALA A 20 -5.67 -0.92 4.16
C ALA A 20 -4.13 -1.00 4.48
N GLN A 21 -3.20 -1.81 3.85
CA GLN A 21 -1.77 -2.26 4.18
C GLN A 21 -0.96 -1.99 2.91
N ALA A 22 0.18 -1.33 3.05
CA ALA A 22 1.26 -1.37 2.07
C ALA A 22 2.56 -1.74 2.79
N GLU A 23 3.60 -2.06 2.03
CA GLU A 23 4.97 -1.77 2.46
C GLU A 23 5.10 -0.25 2.63
N PHE A 24 5.44 0.17 3.83
CA PHE A 24 5.00 1.46 4.32
C PHE A 24 6.13 2.41 4.69
N GLY A 25 6.06 3.64 4.16
CA GLY A 25 6.83 4.79 4.63
C GLY A 25 8.33 4.63 4.46
N GLY A 26 8.82 4.76 3.22
CA GLY A 26 10.21 5.15 3.03
C GLY A 26 10.41 6.49 3.72
N SER A 27 11.30 6.55 4.71
CA SER A 27 11.79 7.83 5.20
C SER A 27 12.64 8.47 4.10
N VAL A 28 12.80 9.80 4.14
CA VAL A 28 13.71 10.46 3.21
C VAL A 28 15.11 9.97 3.51
N THR A 29 15.68 9.24 2.58
CA THR A 29 17.10 8.94 2.58
C THR A 29 17.79 9.93 1.67
N SER A 30 18.93 10.43 2.12
CA SER A 30 19.82 11.18 1.25
C SER A 30 20.32 10.32 0.10
N LEU A 31 20.77 10.96 -0.98
CA LEU A 31 21.44 10.26 -2.07
C LEU A 31 22.70 9.57 -1.56
N GLU A 32 23.45 10.17 -0.62
CA GLU A 32 24.64 9.56 0.00
C GLU A 32 24.30 8.25 0.74
N SER A 33 23.23 8.25 1.53
CA SER A 33 22.71 7.07 2.23
C SER A 33 22.20 6.02 1.26
N GLU A 34 21.36 6.41 0.30
CA GLU A 34 20.85 5.51 -0.73
C GLU A 34 22.02 4.85 -1.50
N LYS A 35 23.10 5.60 -1.78
CA LYS A 35 24.21 5.14 -2.63
C LYS A 35 25.32 4.40 -1.91
N THR A 36 25.31 4.44 -0.60
CA THR A 36 26.27 3.70 0.21
C THR A 36 25.59 2.62 1.04
N ALA A 37 24.37 2.24 0.67
CA ALA A 37 23.57 1.26 1.40
C ALA A 37 23.47 1.59 2.90
N GLU A 38 23.12 2.84 3.18
CA GLU A 38 22.91 3.44 4.50
C GLU A 38 24.18 3.52 5.37
N LEU A 39 25.36 3.40 4.77
CA LEU A 39 26.63 3.48 5.51
C LEU A 39 27.10 4.90 5.78
N PHE A 40 26.79 5.82 4.87
CA PHE A 40 27.07 7.24 5.00
C PHE A 40 25.75 8.01 5.01
N THR A 41 25.62 8.91 5.96
CA THR A 41 24.43 9.75 6.13
C THR A 41 24.83 11.21 6.00
N ASN A 42 23.86 12.05 5.63
CA ASN A 42 24.03 13.50 5.59
C ASN A 42 22.88 14.21 6.33
N GLU A 43 22.82 15.54 6.21
CA GLU A 43 21.89 16.39 6.94
C GLU A 43 20.42 16.07 6.63
N ILE A 44 20.12 15.50 5.46
CA ILE A 44 18.76 15.06 5.12
C ILE A 44 18.39 13.84 5.95
N ASP A 45 19.32 12.90 6.12
CA ASP A 45 19.04 11.74 6.95
C ASP A 45 18.84 12.15 8.41
N ASP A 46 19.65 13.06 8.93
CA ASP A 46 19.54 13.56 10.30
C ASP A 46 18.25 14.37 10.55
N ALA A 47 17.77 15.07 9.53
CA ALA A 47 16.58 15.91 9.62
C ALA A 47 15.27 15.16 9.40
N PHE A 48 15.29 14.03 8.68
CA PHE A 48 14.08 13.31 8.26
C PHE A 48 14.06 11.84 8.70
N ASN A 49 15.04 11.35 9.44
CA ASN A 49 14.98 10.04 10.11
C ASN A 49 14.85 10.17 11.62
N VAL A 50 14.16 9.21 12.22
CA VAL A 50 14.04 9.12 13.67
C VAL A 50 15.32 8.50 14.23
N SER A 51 15.98 9.22 15.12
CA SER A 51 17.16 8.74 15.84
C SER A 51 17.21 9.38 17.22
N PRO A 52 18.00 8.85 18.16
CA PRO A 52 18.23 9.54 19.43
C PRO A 52 18.85 10.93 19.21
N GLY A 53 19.72 11.09 18.21
CA GLY A 53 20.34 12.37 17.85
C GLY A 53 19.42 13.37 17.13
N PHE A 54 18.15 13.03 16.87
CA PHE A 54 17.22 13.90 16.16
C PHE A 54 17.04 15.25 16.88
N GLY A 55 17.11 16.33 16.11
CA GLY A 55 17.15 17.70 16.65
C GLY A 55 18.56 18.25 16.86
N GLY A 56 19.60 17.44 16.68
CA GLY A 56 21.00 17.86 16.77
C GLY A 56 21.49 18.70 15.58
N LEU A 57 20.80 18.63 14.43
CA LEU A 57 21.16 19.45 13.27
C LEU A 57 20.85 20.93 13.55
N ALA A 58 21.88 21.77 13.51
CA ALA A 58 21.77 23.19 13.87
C ALA A 58 21.03 24.07 12.84
N ASN A 59 21.01 23.65 11.57
CA ASN A 59 20.46 24.43 10.48
C ASN A 59 19.01 24.04 10.16
N LYS A 60 18.22 25.03 9.71
CA LYS A 60 16.92 24.75 9.08
C LYS A 60 17.14 24.12 7.72
N LEU A 61 16.28 23.18 7.35
CA LEU A 61 16.29 22.57 6.03
C LEU A 61 14.90 22.65 5.39
N ILE A 62 14.91 23.01 4.10
CA ILE A 62 13.78 22.82 3.21
C ILE A 62 14.24 21.83 2.13
N TYR A 63 13.47 20.78 1.96
CA TYR A 63 13.60 19.83 0.88
C TYR A 63 12.38 19.96 -0.02
N ALA A 64 12.57 20.12 -1.32
CA ALA A 64 11.46 20.12 -2.27
C ALA A 64 11.93 19.48 -3.57
N GLY A 65 11.10 18.61 -4.13
CA GLY A 65 11.37 17.92 -5.38
C GLY A 65 10.10 17.79 -6.21
N VAL A 66 10.22 18.05 -7.51
CA VAL A 66 9.19 17.78 -8.50
C VAL A 66 9.80 16.90 -9.58
N ALA A 67 9.21 15.74 -9.84
CA ALA A 67 9.63 14.94 -10.99
C ALA A 67 9.11 15.55 -12.30
N ASN A 68 10.04 15.95 -13.17
CA ASN A 68 9.84 16.25 -14.60
C ASN A 68 8.81 17.36 -14.96
N PRO A 69 9.16 18.65 -14.79
CA PRO A 69 8.28 19.79 -15.10
C PRO A 69 7.92 19.92 -16.59
N HIS A 70 8.64 19.25 -17.51
CA HIS A 70 8.42 19.34 -18.96
C HIS A 70 7.43 18.30 -19.53
N LYS A 71 6.87 17.39 -18.71
CA LYS A 71 5.90 16.37 -19.14
C LYS A 71 4.50 16.52 -18.52
N LEU A 72 4.16 17.73 -18.07
CA LEU A 72 2.83 18.06 -17.54
C LEU A 72 1.67 17.90 -18.56
N THR A 73 1.97 17.58 -19.83
CA THR A 73 1.00 17.44 -20.91
C THR A 73 0.80 16.01 -21.42
N GLY A 74 1.44 14.99 -20.82
CA GLY A 74 1.32 13.59 -21.25
C GLY A 74 0.37 12.76 -20.38
N SER A 75 -0.63 12.10 -20.97
CA SER A 75 -1.43 11.08 -20.28
C SER A 75 -0.51 9.88 -19.95
N GLY A 76 -0.06 9.78 -18.70
CA GLY A 76 0.74 8.64 -18.22
C GLY A 76 1.99 8.98 -17.41
N ALA A 77 2.29 10.24 -17.11
CA ALA A 77 3.38 10.59 -16.19
C ALA A 77 2.90 10.54 -14.73
N ASN A 78 3.54 9.71 -13.89
CA ASN A 78 3.38 9.80 -12.44
C ASN A 78 3.93 11.17 -11.99
N ASN A 79 3.06 12.07 -11.55
CA ASN A 79 3.48 13.35 -11.00
C ASN A 79 3.91 13.13 -9.55
N LEU A 80 5.21 13.03 -9.29
CA LEU A 80 5.74 13.00 -7.92
C LEU A 80 6.04 14.42 -7.47
N PHE A 81 5.39 14.81 -6.38
CA PHE A 81 5.71 16.00 -5.60
C PHE A 81 6.20 15.56 -4.23
N THR A 82 7.31 16.13 -3.79
CA THR A 82 7.90 15.82 -2.51
C THR A 82 8.30 17.11 -1.80
N PHE A 83 8.02 17.19 -0.51
CA PHE A 83 8.37 18.32 0.32
C PHE A 83 8.79 17.85 1.71
N GLY A 84 9.80 18.49 2.25
CA GLY A 84 10.30 18.29 3.60
C GLY A 84 10.66 19.63 4.23
N TYR A 85 10.39 19.76 5.52
CA TYR A 85 10.79 20.90 6.32
C TYR A 85 11.30 20.42 7.67
N TYR A 86 12.47 20.91 8.08
CA TYR A 86 13.04 20.68 9.38
C TYR A 86 13.39 21.99 10.06
N THR A 87 13.04 22.09 11.34
CA THR A 87 13.41 23.21 12.21
C THR A 87 13.99 22.69 13.53
N PRO A 88 15.23 23.10 13.86
CA PRO A 88 15.80 22.87 15.19
C PRO A 88 15.32 23.88 16.23
N GLU A 89 14.71 24.98 15.80
CA GLU A 89 14.29 26.06 16.69
C GLU A 89 13.10 25.66 17.57
N GLY A 90 13.18 26.02 18.86
CA GLY A 90 12.15 25.76 19.86
C GLY A 90 12.56 24.68 20.86
N LYS A 91 11.70 24.41 21.86
CA LYS A 91 11.95 23.36 22.87
C LYS A 91 11.83 21.94 22.30
N LEU A 92 11.23 21.80 21.11
CA LEU A 92 10.93 20.53 20.46
C LEU A 92 11.26 20.69 18.97
N PRO A 93 12.46 20.26 18.53
CA PRO A 93 12.79 20.18 17.11
C PRO A 93 11.70 19.44 16.33
N LEU A 94 11.37 19.92 15.13
CA LEU A 94 10.26 19.40 14.32
C LEU A 94 10.74 19.10 12.91
N SER A 95 10.32 17.95 12.40
CA SER A 95 10.44 17.59 10.99
C SER A 95 9.07 17.22 10.44
N VAL A 96 8.77 17.71 9.24
CA VAL A 96 7.60 17.32 8.46
C VAL A 96 8.07 16.94 7.07
N TYR A 97 7.70 15.74 6.64
CA TYR A 97 7.92 15.27 5.30
C TYR A 97 6.61 14.79 4.70
N PHE A 98 6.40 15.08 3.42
CA PHE A 98 5.36 14.42 2.65
C PHE A 98 5.77 14.21 1.20
N ASP A 99 5.33 13.08 0.66
CA ASP A 99 5.33 12.83 -0.76
C ASP A 99 3.90 12.56 -1.25
N ILE A 100 3.66 12.93 -2.49
CA ILE A 100 2.44 12.58 -3.21
C ILE A 100 2.82 12.24 -4.64
N SER A 101 2.41 11.06 -5.08
CA SER A 101 2.50 10.64 -6.47
C SER A 101 1.18 10.09 -6.94
N GLY A 102 0.82 10.37 -8.17
CA GLY A 102 -0.40 9.82 -8.73
C GLY A 102 -0.68 10.28 -10.14
N ILE A 103 -1.64 9.60 -10.74
CA ILE A 103 -2.20 9.85 -12.06
C ILE A 103 -3.67 10.14 -11.83
N ALA A 104 -4.06 11.37 -12.12
CA ALA A 104 -5.46 11.72 -12.24
C ALA A 104 -5.99 11.21 -13.59
N TRP A 105 -7.27 10.90 -13.64
CA TRP A 105 -7.91 10.60 -14.92
C TRP A 105 -7.87 11.84 -15.84
N SER A 106 -7.05 11.81 -16.90
CA SER A 106 -6.82 12.94 -17.80
C SER A 106 -8.03 13.30 -18.67
N THR A 107 -8.93 12.36 -18.87
CA THR A 107 -10.07 12.44 -19.79
C THR A 107 -11.28 11.75 -19.18
N ILE A 108 -11.77 12.25 -18.06
CA ILE A 108 -13.15 11.95 -17.69
C ILE A 108 -14.00 12.91 -18.51
N ASP A 109 -14.64 12.42 -19.58
CA ASP A 109 -15.72 13.16 -20.23
C ASP A 109 -16.91 13.22 -19.25
N ARG A 110 -16.81 14.13 -18.26
CA ARG A 110 -17.86 14.38 -17.26
C ARG A 110 -19.04 15.12 -17.86
N GLY A 111 -18.98 15.48 -19.14
CA GLY A 111 -20.06 16.15 -19.83
C GLY A 111 -21.30 15.26 -19.83
N SER A 112 -22.40 15.75 -19.26
CA SER A 112 -23.69 15.12 -19.49
C SER A 112 -24.06 15.32 -20.96
N LYS A 113 -24.30 14.25 -21.70
CA LYS A 113 -24.75 14.32 -23.10
C LYS A 113 -26.27 14.20 -23.14
N THR A 114 -26.92 15.12 -23.84
CA THR A 114 -28.35 15.02 -24.12
C THR A 114 -28.55 14.86 -25.63
N LEU A 115 -29.09 13.71 -26.03
CA LEU A 115 -29.49 13.43 -27.40
C LEU A 115 -31.01 13.59 -27.52
N LYS A 116 -31.46 14.37 -28.51
CA LYS A 116 -32.87 14.61 -28.80
C LYS A 116 -33.17 14.12 -30.21
N GLU A 117 -34.19 13.29 -30.34
CA GLU A 117 -34.75 12.86 -31.61
C GLU A 117 -36.08 13.59 -31.83
N TRP A 118 -36.24 14.17 -33.01
CA TRP A 118 -37.40 14.98 -33.38
C TRP A 118 -38.15 14.34 -34.54
N SER A 119 -39.43 14.67 -34.71
CA SER A 119 -40.28 14.16 -35.77
C SER A 119 -39.87 14.57 -37.18
N ASP A 120 -39.14 15.67 -37.30
CA ASP A 120 -38.65 16.17 -38.58
C ASP A 120 -37.37 17.00 -38.38
N LYS A 121 -36.78 17.42 -39.51
CA LYS A 121 -35.60 18.30 -39.55
C LYS A 121 -35.90 19.73 -39.08
N GLN A 122 -37.17 20.11 -38.94
CA GLN A 122 -37.59 21.42 -38.43
C GLN A 122 -37.79 21.41 -36.91
N HIS A 123 -37.58 20.26 -36.25
CA HIS A 123 -37.76 20.07 -34.82
C HIS A 123 -39.19 20.40 -34.33
N SER A 124 -40.22 20.06 -35.11
CA SER A 124 -41.61 20.40 -34.78
C SER A 124 -42.14 19.72 -33.51
N ARG A 125 -41.77 18.46 -33.27
CA ARG A 125 -42.15 17.69 -32.07
C ARG A 125 -41.01 16.81 -31.59
N LEU A 126 -40.72 16.86 -30.30
CA LEU A 126 -39.73 16.00 -29.66
C LEU A 126 -40.30 14.58 -29.54
N ILE A 127 -39.61 13.59 -30.09
CA ILE A 127 -40.00 12.18 -30.06
C ILE A 127 -39.34 11.47 -28.87
N LYS A 128 -38.04 11.68 -28.70
CA LYS A 128 -37.26 10.97 -27.69
C LYS A 128 -36.13 11.84 -27.16
N GLU A 129 -35.87 11.71 -25.88
CA GLU A 129 -34.76 12.37 -25.21
C GLU A 129 -33.96 11.34 -24.41
N THR A 130 -32.68 11.20 -24.74
CA THR A 130 -31.74 10.36 -24.00
C THR A 130 -30.71 11.24 -23.31
N LYS A 131 -30.72 11.24 -21.98
CA LYS A 131 -29.70 11.91 -21.16
C LYS A 131 -28.73 10.88 -20.61
N THR A 132 -27.46 11.02 -20.96
CA THR A 132 -26.35 10.26 -20.38
C THR A 132 -25.59 11.15 -19.43
N SER A 133 -25.40 10.69 -18.20
CA SER A 133 -24.62 11.34 -17.15
C SER A 133 -23.72 10.30 -16.48
N HIS A 134 -22.72 10.74 -15.73
CA HIS A 134 -21.75 9.83 -15.11
C HIS A 134 -21.93 9.77 -13.59
N ASN A 135 -21.87 8.55 -13.04
CA ASN A 135 -21.83 8.31 -11.60
C ASN A 135 -20.44 8.67 -11.04
N TRP A 136 -20.33 8.84 -9.72
CA TRP A 136 -19.07 9.17 -9.07
C TRP A 136 -18.02 8.09 -9.30
N ILE A 137 -16.86 8.50 -9.85
CA ILE A 137 -15.66 7.68 -10.01
C ILE A 137 -14.53 8.22 -9.13
N PRO A 138 -13.55 7.39 -8.76
CA PRO A 138 -12.33 7.86 -8.11
C PRO A 138 -11.67 8.97 -8.92
N LEU A 139 -11.20 10.02 -8.23
CA LEU A 139 -10.52 11.15 -8.88
C LEU A 139 -9.17 10.74 -9.48
N PHE A 140 -8.46 9.84 -8.81
CA PHE A 140 -7.14 9.34 -9.18
C PHE A 140 -7.21 7.89 -9.63
N MET A 141 -6.55 7.57 -10.75
CA MET A 141 -6.29 6.19 -11.18
C MET A 141 -5.40 5.50 -10.15
N ASN A 142 -4.29 6.14 -9.81
CA ASN A 142 -3.43 5.77 -8.70
C ASN A 142 -3.12 7.02 -7.87
N LEU A 143 -3.05 6.84 -6.56
CA LEU A 143 -2.62 7.87 -5.63
C LEU A 143 -1.80 7.19 -4.55
N LYS A 144 -0.55 7.59 -4.41
CA LYS A 144 0.34 7.20 -3.32
C LYS A 144 0.77 8.45 -2.58
N THR A 145 0.60 8.46 -1.27
CA THR A 145 1.06 9.52 -0.39
C THR A 145 1.80 8.90 0.78
N ASN A 146 2.94 9.43 1.16
CA ASN A 146 3.60 9.19 2.43
C ASN A 146 3.69 10.52 3.17
N THR A 147 3.53 10.50 4.48
CA THR A 147 3.66 11.67 5.35
C THR A 147 4.32 11.24 6.63
N GLN A 148 5.31 12.00 7.07
CA GLN A 148 6.00 11.78 8.32
C GLN A 148 6.10 13.08 9.09
N ILE A 149 5.83 12.99 10.39
CA ILE A 149 6.04 14.10 11.31
C ILE A 149 6.91 13.57 12.45
N LEU A 150 8.05 14.19 12.70
CA LEU A 150 8.95 13.85 13.80
C LEU A 150 9.07 15.02 14.79
N LEU A 151 9.18 14.71 16.07
CA LEU A 151 9.33 15.64 17.17
C LEU A 151 10.46 15.18 18.08
N GLY A 152 11.42 16.06 18.35
CA GLY A 152 12.44 15.87 19.38
C GLY A 152 11.83 16.15 20.74
N LEU A 153 12.10 15.28 21.73
CA LEU A 153 11.53 15.36 23.08
C LEU A 153 12.58 15.75 24.15
N GLY A 154 13.65 16.43 23.73
CA GLY A 154 14.83 16.75 24.55
C GLY A 154 16.03 15.89 24.17
N ASN A 155 17.12 16.00 24.94
CA ASN A 155 18.38 15.31 24.61
C ASN A 155 18.14 13.80 24.46
N GLU A 156 18.52 13.28 23.30
CA GLU A 156 18.58 11.86 22.97
C GLU A 156 17.22 11.14 22.83
N LYS A 157 16.12 11.86 22.57
CA LYS A 157 14.79 11.25 22.39
C LYS A 157 14.01 11.89 21.26
N ALA A 158 13.36 11.05 20.46
CA ALA A 158 12.47 11.50 19.40
C ALA A 158 11.25 10.59 19.25
N ILE A 159 10.15 11.16 18.80
CA ILE A 159 8.93 10.43 18.46
C ILE A 159 8.43 10.92 17.11
N GLY A 160 7.71 10.07 16.38
CA GLY A 160 7.07 10.48 15.15
C GLY A 160 5.76 9.78 14.88
N ILE A 161 5.14 10.22 13.80
CA ILE A 161 3.98 9.59 13.17
C ILE A 161 4.30 9.45 11.69
N LYS A 162 4.24 8.22 11.18
CA LYS A 162 4.32 7.88 9.75
C LYS A 162 2.94 7.46 9.27
N LEU A 163 2.44 8.15 8.26
CA LEU A 163 1.21 7.86 7.56
C LEU A 163 1.54 7.61 6.10
N ALA A 164 0.77 6.75 5.47
CA ALA A 164 0.79 6.61 4.04
C ALA A 164 -0.56 6.11 3.57
N PHE A 165 -0.74 6.21 2.28
CA PHE A 165 -1.98 5.84 1.65
C PHE A 165 -1.64 5.55 0.21
N ASN A 166 -2.03 4.37 -0.26
CA ASN A 166 -1.93 4.02 -1.64
C ASN A 166 -3.31 3.53 -2.11
N SER A 167 -3.78 4.07 -3.22
CA SER A 167 -5.06 3.72 -3.82
C SER A 167 -4.81 3.44 -5.28
N ASN A 168 -5.26 2.28 -5.76
CA ASN A 168 -5.18 1.90 -7.14
C ASN A 168 -6.57 1.51 -7.66
N SER A 169 -6.98 2.19 -8.72
CA SER A 169 -8.23 2.01 -9.45
C SER A 169 -8.01 2.00 -10.97
N SER A 170 -6.78 1.74 -11.43
CA SER A 170 -6.42 1.77 -12.85
C SER A 170 -7.25 0.83 -13.73
N ASN A 171 -7.78 -0.26 -13.14
CA ASN A 171 -8.59 -1.26 -13.83
C ASN A 171 -10.07 -0.85 -13.95
N ILE A 172 -10.42 0.40 -13.67
CA ILE A 172 -11.80 0.89 -13.66
C ILE A 172 -12.04 1.86 -14.81
N GLY A 173 -12.73 1.42 -15.86
CA GLY A 173 -13.09 2.29 -16.99
C GLY A 173 -14.26 3.25 -16.69
N PRO A 174 -14.25 4.48 -17.23
CA PRO A 174 -15.33 5.47 -17.02
C PRO A 174 -16.68 5.02 -17.58
N GLY A 175 -16.72 4.25 -18.67
CA GLY A 175 -17.95 3.71 -19.26
C GLY A 175 -18.74 2.74 -18.35
N ASN A 176 -18.15 2.34 -17.22
CA ASN A 176 -18.80 1.48 -16.23
C ASN A 176 -19.54 2.29 -15.13
N PHE A 177 -19.57 3.62 -15.24
CA PHE A 177 -20.16 4.55 -14.28
C PHE A 177 -21.11 5.53 -14.97
N GLU A 178 -22.20 4.99 -15.51
CA GLU A 178 -23.15 5.78 -16.29
C GLU A 178 -24.53 5.77 -15.65
N LYS A 179 -25.26 6.85 -15.89
CA LYS A 179 -26.69 6.95 -15.65
C LYS A 179 -27.35 7.47 -16.92
N ILE A 180 -28.21 6.64 -17.49
CA ILE A 180 -28.92 6.89 -18.74
C ILE A 180 -30.40 7.04 -18.40
N VAL A 181 -31.00 8.15 -18.84
CA VAL A 181 -32.43 8.41 -18.71
C VAL A 181 -33.01 8.56 -20.11
N VAL A 182 -33.94 7.68 -20.46
CA VAL A 182 -34.69 7.73 -21.73
C VAL A 182 -36.10 8.19 -21.43
N LYS A 183 -36.50 9.29 -22.07
CA LYS A 183 -37.89 9.74 -22.16
C LYS A 183 -38.37 9.57 -23.60
N ASP A 184 -39.38 8.74 -23.77
CA ASP A 184 -40.10 8.55 -25.02
C ASP A 184 -41.46 9.28 -24.90
N TYR A 185 -41.63 10.29 -25.75
CA TYR A 185 -42.82 11.14 -25.77
C TYR A 185 -43.93 10.58 -26.66
N LEU A 186 -43.63 9.57 -27.50
CA LEU A 186 -44.62 8.86 -28.31
C LEU A 186 -45.20 7.65 -27.57
N ASP A 187 -44.35 6.91 -26.87
CA ASP A 187 -44.75 5.77 -26.05
C ASP A 187 -44.11 5.85 -24.66
N PRO A 188 -44.81 6.43 -23.67
CA PRO A 188 -44.31 6.55 -22.31
C PRO A 188 -43.96 5.20 -21.64
N ASN A 189 -44.42 4.07 -22.17
CA ASN A 189 -44.04 2.75 -21.65
C ASN A 189 -42.57 2.42 -21.91
N ASN A 190 -41.95 3.06 -22.91
CA ASN A 190 -40.53 2.91 -23.23
C ASN A 190 -39.61 3.80 -22.37
N ASN A 191 -40.19 4.59 -21.46
CA ASN A 191 -39.40 5.36 -20.50
C ASN A 191 -38.54 4.43 -19.65
N SER A 192 -37.26 4.78 -19.51
CA SER A 192 -36.35 4.00 -18.68
C SER A 192 -35.30 4.85 -17.99
N THR A 193 -34.86 4.38 -16.84
CA THR A 193 -33.70 4.92 -16.13
C THR A 193 -32.77 3.77 -15.80
N GLU A 194 -31.58 3.79 -16.36
CA GLU A 194 -30.51 2.84 -16.13
C GLU A 194 -29.38 3.52 -15.38
N SER A 195 -28.82 2.85 -14.36
CA SER A 195 -27.68 3.31 -13.60
C SER A 195 -26.69 2.17 -13.41
N LYS A 196 -25.44 2.39 -13.78
CA LYS A 196 -24.30 1.47 -13.69
C LYS A 196 -23.24 2.07 -12.76
N LYS A 197 -22.68 1.27 -11.86
CA LYS A 197 -21.50 1.62 -11.07
C LYS A 197 -20.56 0.42 -11.03
N ASN A 198 -19.39 0.56 -11.63
CA ASN A 198 -18.34 -0.45 -11.71
C ASN A 198 -18.83 -1.80 -12.27
N ILE A 199 -19.69 -1.77 -13.28
CA ILE A 199 -20.18 -2.98 -13.95
C ILE A 199 -20.16 -2.80 -15.47
N PRO A 200 -19.58 -3.73 -16.25
CA PRO A 200 -19.47 -3.57 -17.69
C PRO A 200 -20.79 -3.92 -18.39
N SER A 201 -21.44 -4.99 -17.93
CA SER A 201 -22.75 -5.46 -18.36
C SER A 201 -23.29 -6.44 -17.32
N ILE A 202 -24.61 -6.65 -17.29
CA ILE A 202 -25.21 -7.76 -16.53
C ILE A 202 -25.55 -8.88 -17.52
N PRO A 203 -25.14 -10.13 -17.26
CA PRO A 203 -25.64 -11.25 -18.01
C PRO A 203 -27.17 -11.34 -17.84
N ILE A 204 -27.87 -11.42 -18.97
CA ILE A 204 -29.33 -11.42 -19.05
C ILE A 204 -29.83 -12.64 -18.25
N SER A 205 -30.51 -12.41 -17.12
CA SER A 205 -31.04 -13.40 -16.15
C SER A 205 -30.01 -14.20 -15.31
N PRO A 206 -29.47 -13.64 -14.21
CA PRO A 206 -28.83 -14.45 -13.17
C PRO A 206 -29.77 -15.54 -12.61
N THR A 207 -29.16 -16.64 -12.21
CA THR A 207 -29.76 -17.78 -11.51
C THR A 207 -29.10 -17.94 -10.14
N LEU A 208 -29.72 -18.74 -9.27
CA LEU A 208 -29.14 -19.06 -7.96
C LEU A 208 -27.75 -19.72 -8.08
N SER A 209 -27.49 -20.44 -9.17
CA SER A 209 -26.26 -21.17 -9.43
C SER A 209 -25.12 -20.33 -10.01
N ASN A 210 -25.38 -19.09 -10.47
CA ASN A 210 -24.37 -18.26 -11.13
C ASN A 210 -24.28 -16.82 -10.59
N ILE A 211 -25.15 -16.42 -9.66
CA ILE A 211 -25.15 -15.05 -9.10
C ILE A 211 -23.80 -14.67 -8.45
N ASP A 212 -23.02 -15.66 -8.01
CA ASP A 212 -21.67 -15.49 -7.48
C ASP A 212 -20.61 -15.26 -8.56
N SER A 213 -20.84 -15.68 -9.79
CA SER A 213 -19.92 -15.47 -10.92
C SER A 213 -19.97 -14.05 -11.49
N ILE A 214 -21.02 -13.27 -11.19
CA ILE A 214 -21.14 -11.89 -11.66
C ILE A 214 -20.20 -11.01 -10.83
N ILE A 215 -19.20 -10.45 -11.49
CA ILE A 215 -18.15 -9.64 -10.88
C ILE A 215 -18.20 -8.19 -11.35
N ALA A 216 -17.65 -7.30 -10.52
CA ALA A 216 -17.41 -5.92 -10.92
C ALA A 216 -16.45 -5.84 -12.13
N SER A 217 -16.52 -4.74 -12.89
CA SER A 217 -15.61 -4.50 -14.02
C SER A 217 -14.14 -4.36 -13.60
N GLY A 218 -13.91 -3.92 -12.36
CA GLY A 218 -12.57 -3.70 -11.84
C GLY A 218 -12.52 -3.72 -10.32
N THR A 219 -11.28 -3.80 -9.81
CA THR A 219 -10.95 -3.79 -8.38
C THR A 219 -10.41 -2.42 -7.99
N ILE A 220 -10.85 -1.90 -6.86
CA ILE A 220 -10.17 -0.81 -6.15
C ILE A 220 -9.34 -1.45 -5.05
N THR A 221 -8.03 -1.28 -5.11
CA THR A 221 -7.14 -1.62 -4.01
C THR A 221 -6.84 -0.35 -3.22
N THR A 222 -6.97 -0.43 -1.91
CA THR A 222 -6.61 0.64 -0.99
C THR A 222 -5.66 0.07 0.06
N GLU A 223 -4.65 0.86 0.37
CA GLU A 223 -3.56 0.56 1.27
C GLU A 223 -3.30 1.78 2.16
N PHE A 224 -3.04 1.55 3.44
CA PHE A 224 -2.74 2.54 4.46
C PHE A 224 -1.84 1.89 5.51
N GLY A 225 -1.48 2.68 6.50
CA GLY A 225 -0.57 2.29 7.54
C GLY A 225 -0.33 3.48 8.44
N LEU A 226 -0.07 3.15 9.69
CA LEU A 226 0.29 4.08 10.73
C LEU A 226 1.45 3.46 11.49
N GLY A 227 2.61 4.11 11.41
CA GLY A 227 3.77 3.81 12.23
C GLY A 227 3.97 4.92 13.27
N ILE A 228 4.35 4.55 14.48
CA ILE A 228 4.71 5.52 15.53
C ILE A 228 6.15 5.24 15.95
N PRO A 229 7.15 5.72 15.19
CA PRO A 229 8.53 5.53 15.58
C PRO A 229 8.84 6.30 16.88
N PHE A 230 9.63 5.68 17.74
CA PHE A 230 10.19 6.28 18.95
C PHE A 230 11.65 5.88 19.05
N ALA A 231 12.54 6.86 19.22
CA ALA A 231 13.95 6.64 19.43
C ALA A 231 14.41 7.22 20.77
N PHE A 232 15.34 6.54 21.41
CA PHE A 232 15.95 6.99 22.66
C PHE A 232 17.36 6.44 22.84
N ALA A 233 18.23 7.16 23.54
CA ALA A 233 19.48 6.59 24.04
C ALA A 233 19.32 6.04 25.46
N ALA A 234 20.01 4.94 25.76
CA ALA A 234 20.14 4.38 27.10
C ALA A 234 21.61 4.03 27.36
N GLY A 235 22.33 4.92 28.04
CA GLY A 235 23.77 4.83 28.16
C GLY A 235 24.44 5.11 26.82
N ASN A 236 25.28 4.18 26.35
CA ASN A 236 25.93 4.27 25.04
C ASN A 236 25.15 3.52 23.94
N MET A 237 23.94 3.04 24.22
CA MET A 237 23.11 2.34 23.25
C MET A 237 22.03 3.26 22.68
N GLU A 238 21.79 3.14 21.39
CA GLU A 238 20.75 3.85 20.65
C GLU A 238 19.62 2.87 20.33
N HIS A 239 18.39 3.22 20.68
CA HIS A 239 17.22 2.37 20.51
C HIS A 239 16.22 3.03 19.56
N VAL A 240 15.59 2.23 18.70
CA VAL A 240 14.48 2.63 17.85
C VAL A 240 13.38 1.58 17.95
N VAL A 241 12.15 2.01 18.25
CA VAL A 241 10.96 1.17 18.33
C VAL A 241 9.93 1.73 17.37
N GLU A 242 9.26 0.90 16.58
CA GLU A 242 8.17 1.34 15.70
C GLU A 242 6.99 0.37 15.77
N PRO A 243 6.01 0.58 16.69
CA PRO A 243 4.70 -0.03 16.57
C PRO A 243 4.02 0.42 15.27
N TYR A 244 3.31 -0.53 14.65
CA TYR A 244 2.74 -0.39 13.34
C TYR A 244 1.37 -1.06 13.24
N ILE A 245 0.48 -0.43 12.49
CA ILE A 245 -0.76 -1.03 12.00
C ILE A 245 -0.98 -0.63 10.54
N GLY A 246 -1.33 -1.59 9.70
CA GLY A 246 -1.75 -1.40 8.30
C GLY A 246 -2.65 -2.56 7.89
N SER A 247 -3.29 -2.54 6.72
CA SER A 247 -4.33 -3.53 6.36
C SER A 247 -4.90 -3.78 4.89
N GLU A 248 -4.26 -4.32 3.85
CA GLU A 248 -4.62 -4.13 2.42
C GLU A 248 -6.08 -4.46 2.10
N ILE A 249 -6.86 -3.54 1.52
CA ILE A 249 -8.23 -3.85 1.07
C ILE A 249 -8.30 -3.88 -0.44
N SER A 250 -8.82 -4.98 -0.97
CA SER A 250 -9.36 -5.04 -2.33
C SER A 250 -10.89 -5.01 -2.31
N ARG A 251 -11.50 -4.11 -3.09
CA ARG A 251 -12.95 -3.94 -3.24
C ARG A 251 -13.36 -4.14 -4.70
N ARG A 252 -14.26 -5.09 -4.94
CA ARG A 252 -14.93 -5.33 -6.24
C ARG A 252 -16.43 -5.04 -6.12
N ASN A 253 -16.75 -3.87 -5.58
CA ASN A 253 -18.14 -3.45 -5.40
C ASN A 253 -18.72 -3.01 -6.75
N ALA A 254 -19.94 -3.47 -7.04
CA ALA A 254 -20.67 -3.10 -8.24
C ALA A 254 -22.15 -2.91 -7.93
N SER A 255 -22.82 -2.05 -8.68
CA SER A 255 -24.27 -1.92 -8.61
C SER A 255 -24.86 -1.55 -9.95
N TYR A 256 -26.07 -2.05 -10.18
CA TYR A 256 -26.87 -1.75 -11.35
C TYR A 256 -28.32 -1.58 -10.95
N SER A 257 -29.00 -0.65 -11.62
CA SER A 257 -30.45 -0.59 -11.58
C SER A 257 -31.01 -0.17 -12.91
N LYS A 258 -32.07 -0.83 -13.38
CA LYS A 258 -32.84 -0.42 -14.55
C LYS A 258 -34.32 -0.41 -14.18
N LYS A 259 -34.89 0.79 -14.17
CA LYS A 259 -36.32 1.00 -13.96
C LYS A 259 -36.98 1.28 -15.31
N THR A 260 -38.00 0.52 -15.65
CA THR A 260 -38.92 0.75 -16.76
C THR A 260 -40.34 0.96 -16.23
N SER A 261 -41.32 1.10 -17.12
CA SER A 261 -42.75 1.12 -16.77
C SER A 261 -43.24 -0.17 -16.13
N SER A 262 -42.68 -1.32 -16.54
CA SER A 262 -43.16 -2.66 -16.19
C SER A 262 -42.23 -3.45 -15.26
N ASP A 263 -41.02 -2.97 -15.02
CA ASP A 263 -40.01 -3.70 -14.24
C ASP A 263 -39.03 -2.77 -13.52
N ASN A 264 -38.41 -3.28 -12.47
CA ASN A 264 -37.38 -2.58 -11.70
C ASN A 264 -36.26 -3.56 -11.34
N ILE A 265 -35.33 -3.71 -12.27
CA ILE A 265 -34.18 -4.60 -12.10
C ILE A 265 -33.17 -3.92 -11.18
N LYS A 266 -32.71 -4.64 -10.15
CA LYS A 266 -31.66 -4.20 -9.23
C LYS A 266 -30.63 -5.30 -9.07
N PHE A 267 -29.37 -4.93 -9.14
CA PHE A 267 -28.26 -5.81 -8.84
C PHE A 267 -27.22 -5.09 -8.00
N LYS A 268 -26.66 -5.79 -7.02
CA LYS A 268 -25.60 -5.27 -6.17
C LYS A 268 -24.64 -6.38 -5.81
N VAL A 269 -23.35 -6.11 -5.96
CA VAL A 269 -22.26 -6.93 -5.44
C VAL A 269 -21.42 -6.11 -4.49
N THR A 270 -21.10 -6.70 -3.36
CA THR A 270 -20.12 -6.21 -2.41
C THR A 270 -19.14 -7.34 -2.19
N ASP A 271 -17.92 -7.18 -2.68
CA ASP A 271 -16.88 -8.19 -2.63
C ASP A 271 -15.62 -7.51 -2.10
N ILE A 272 -15.25 -7.87 -0.88
CA ILE A 272 -14.22 -7.20 -0.10
C ILE A 272 -13.31 -8.27 0.48
N SER A 273 -12.01 -8.13 0.24
CA SER A 273 -10.98 -8.86 0.97
C SER A 273 -10.05 -7.88 1.65
N ALA A 274 -9.65 -8.19 2.88
CA ALA A 274 -8.74 -7.37 3.67
C ALA A 274 -7.65 -8.21 4.36
N THR A 275 -6.40 -7.74 4.35
CA THR A 275 -5.29 -8.31 5.13
C THR A 275 -4.78 -7.29 6.14
N THR A 276 -5.18 -7.38 7.40
CA THR A 276 -4.76 -6.48 8.48
C THR A 276 -3.48 -6.93 9.16
N VAL A 277 -2.44 -6.10 9.19
CA VAL A 277 -1.19 -6.34 9.90
C VAL A 277 -1.04 -5.38 11.07
N PHE A 278 -0.68 -5.90 12.22
CA PHE A 278 -0.26 -5.10 13.38
C PHE A 278 0.97 -5.73 14.03
N GLY A 279 1.82 -4.91 14.61
CA GLY A 279 3.05 -5.41 15.20
C GLY A 279 4.00 -4.29 15.59
N ALA A 280 5.27 -4.64 15.76
CA ALA A 280 6.31 -3.68 16.06
C ALA A 280 7.66 -4.11 15.49
N ARG A 281 8.49 -3.11 15.21
CA ARG A 281 9.92 -3.26 14.97
C ARG A 281 10.69 -2.72 16.16
N TYR A 282 11.86 -3.31 16.40
CA TYR A 282 12.78 -2.84 17.41
C TYR A 282 14.21 -3.02 16.93
N ASP A 283 15.00 -1.95 16.99
CA ASP A 283 16.39 -1.91 16.60
C ASP A 283 17.22 -1.26 17.72
N VAL A 284 18.44 -1.75 17.90
CA VAL A 284 19.43 -1.28 18.86
C VAL A 284 20.77 -1.16 18.18
N GLU A 285 21.41 -0.02 18.31
CA GLU A 285 22.83 0.15 18.02
C GLU A 285 23.65 0.30 19.31
N MET A 286 24.82 -0.29 19.33
CA MET A 286 25.76 -0.17 20.46
C MET A 286 27.20 -0.01 19.93
N PRO A 287 28.07 0.74 20.60
CA PRO A 287 29.45 0.92 20.18
C PRO A 287 30.22 -0.39 20.26
N ALA A 288 31.20 -0.54 19.36
CA ALA A 288 32.17 -1.62 19.42
C ALA A 288 33.54 -1.12 19.90
N LYS A 289 34.55 -2.00 19.93
CA LYS A 289 35.87 -1.72 20.52
C LYS A 289 36.70 -0.65 19.79
N ARG A 290 36.49 -0.43 18.49
CA ARG A 290 37.18 0.63 17.72
C ARG A 290 36.30 1.88 17.68
N GLU A 291 36.93 3.04 17.62
CA GLU A 291 36.26 4.32 17.39
C GLU A 291 35.40 4.23 16.12
N ASP A 292 34.15 4.67 16.19
CA ASP A 292 33.12 4.61 15.13
C ASP A 292 32.59 3.23 14.68
N ASP A 293 33.15 2.11 15.14
CA ASP A 293 32.55 0.78 14.89
C ASP A 293 31.27 0.61 15.73
N LYS A 294 30.23 0.01 15.16
CA LYS A 294 28.95 -0.25 15.83
C LYS A 294 28.48 -1.69 15.64
N TRP A 295 27.82 -2.25 16.65
CA TRP A 295 26.94 -3.41 16.48
C TRP A 295 25.51 -2.94 16.34
N SER A 296 24.75 -3.56 15.44
CA SER A 296 23.31 -3.33 15.30
C SER A 296 22.58 -4.66 15.50
N PHE A 297 21.56 -4.66 16.34
CA PHE A 297 20.65 -5.79 16.54
C PHE A 297 19.24 -5.30 16.35
N GLY A 298 18.39 -6.10 15.73
CA GLY A 298 17.02 -5.71 15.53
C GLY A 298 16.11 -6.86 15.21
N GLY A 299 14.85 -6.55 15.02
CA GLY A 299 13.87 -7.54 14.67
C GLY A 299 12.47 -6.96 14.59
N SER A 300 11.55 -7.78 14.13
CA SER A 300 10.16 -7.40 14.05
C SER A 300 9.24 -8.56 14.37
N PHE A 301 8.08 -8.24 14.93
CA PHE A 301 7.00 -9.19 15.11
C PHE A 301 5.72 -8.57 14.55
N PHE A 302 5.10 -9.26 13.60
CA PHE A 302 3.87 -8.85 12.95
C PHE A 302 2.85 -9.98 13.00
N VAL A 303 1.60 -9.63 13.25
CA VAL A 303 0.46 -10.53 13.13
C VAL A 303 -0.40 -10.03 11.97
N ASN A 304 -0.78 -10.94 11.07
CA ASN A 304 -1.67 -10.63 9.97
C ASN A 304 -3.01 -11.36 10.13
N VAL A 305 -4.12 -10.67 9.85
CA VAL A 305 -5.48 -11.21 9.88
C VAL A 305 -6.11 -11.01 8.50
N LYS A 306 -6.50 -12.11 7.87
CA LYS A 306 -7.08 -12.13 6.53
C LYS A 306 -8.58 -12.35 6.62
N THR A 307 -9.36 -11.45 6.05
CA THR A 307 -10.82 -11.55 5.99
C THR A 307 -11.28 -11.39 4.56
N ALA A 308 -12.38 -12.07 4.22
CA ALA A 308 -13.01 -11.88 2.93
C ALA A 308 -14.50 -12.14 3.04
N THR A 309 -15.27 -11.27 2.39
CA THR A 309 -16.72 -11.31 2.37
C THR A 309 -17.19 -10.95 0.99
N LYS A 310 -18.14 -11.73 0.49
CA LYS A 310 -18.85 -11.45 -0.74
C LYS A 310 -20.34 -11.52 -0.50
N ARG A 311 -21.06 -10.56 -1.04
CA ARG A 311 -22.51 -10.47 -1.04
C ARG A 311 -22.93 -10.11 -2.45
N ALA A 312 -23.90 -10.83 -2.98
CA ALA A 312 -24.54 -10.49 -4.24
C ALA A 312 -26.05 -10.55 -4.07
N SER A 313 -26.76 -9.64 -4.73
CA SER A 313 -28.22 -9.64 -4.75
C SER A 313 -28.72 -9.22 -6.11
N TYR A 314 -29.77 -9.87 -6.57
CA TYR A 314 -30.48 -9.56 -7.79
C TYR A 314 -31.98 -9.55 -7.51
N GLU A 315 -32.70 -8.59 -8.09
CA GLU A 315 -34.14 -8.50 -7.99
C GLU A 315 -34.70 -7.95 -9.30
N ASP A 316 -35.74 -8.60 -9.83
CA ASP A 316 -36.62 -8.11 -10.89
C ASP A 316 -38.09 -8.40 -10.49
N LYS A 317 -39.04 -8.16 -11.40
CA LYS A 317 -40.46 -8.45 -11.17
C LYS A 317 -40.75 -9.91 -10.77
N ASP A 318 -40.03 -10.88 -11.34
CA ASP A 318 -40.31 -12.33 -11.29
C ASP A 318 -39.33 -13.10 -10.38
N LYS A 319 -38.16 -12.52 -10.07
CA LYS A 319 -37.03 -13.18 -9.41
C LYS A 319 -36.43 -12.27 -8.34
N ALA A 320 -36.08 -12.87 -7.22
CA ALA A 320 -35.37 -12.19 -6.13
C ALA A 320 -34.35 -13.13 -5.51
N LEU A 321 -33.09 -12.93 -5.87
CA LEU A 321 -31.94 -13.78 -5.53
C LEU A 321 -31.00 -13.06 -4.56
N LYS A 322 -30.47 -13.80 -3.60
CA LYS A 322 -29.41 -13.33 -2.71
C LYS A 322 -28.33 -14.40 -2.61
N TYR A 323 -27.10 -13.94 -2.45
CA TYR A 323 -25.92 -14.74 -2.23
C TYR A 323 -25.06 -14.08 -1.18
N ALA A 324 -24.55 -14.87 -0.25
CA ALA A 324 -23.61 -14.47 0.76
C ALA A 324 -22.52 -15.52 0.85
N TYR A 325 -21.28 -15.06 0.89
CA TYR A 325 -20.10 -15.86 1.06
C TYR A 325 -19.25 -15.20 2.14
N ASP A 326 -18.99 -15.94 3.20
CA ASP A 326 -18.16 -15.54 4.32
C ASP A 326 -17.01 -16.50 4.47
N ILE A 327 -15.80 -15.96 4.43
CA ILE A 327 -14.61 -16.68 4.82
C ILE A 327 -14.41 -16.55 6.33
N LYS A 328 -14.12 -17.66 7.02
CA LYS A 328 -13.60 -17.58 8.39
C LYS A 328 -12.25 -16.86 8.38
N PRO A 329 -11.99 -15.89 9.27
CA PRO A 329 -10.73 -15.16 9.28
C PRO A 329 -9.52 -16.12 9.30
N GLY A 330 -8.58 -15.89 8.37
CA GLY A 330 -7.25 -16.47 8.44
C GLY A 330 -6.36 -15.62 9.33
N ALA A 331 -5.32 -16.22 9.92
CA ALA A 331 -4.37 -15.50 10.74
C ALA A 331 -2.96 -16.04 10.49
N GLY A 332 -1.99 -15.15 10.57
CA GLY A 332 -0.59 -15.47 10.43
C GLY A 332 0.27 -14.58 11.31
N PHE A 333 1.55 -14.88 11.37
CA PHE A 333 2.53 -14.01 11.97
C PHE A 333 3.87 -14.12 11.26
N THR A 334 4.63 -13.03 11.32
CA THR A 334 6.00 -12.93 10.83
C THR A 334 6.89 -12.50 11.99
N LEU A 335 8.00 -13.20 12.17
CA LEU A 335 9.06 -12.88 13.10
C LEU A 335 10.34 -12.69 12.30
N THR A 336 11.04 -11.58 12.52
CA THR A 336 12.38 -11.37 11.96
C THR A 336 13.37 -11.02 13.06
N GLY A 337 14.60 -11.49 12.90
CA GLY A 337 15.74 -11.14 13.75
C GLY A 337 16.94 -10.78 12.88
N LYS A 338 17.56 -9.65 13.16
CA LYS A 338 18.65 -9.07 12.38
C LYS A 338 19.84 -8.79 13.29
N ALA A 339 21.03 -9.10 12.80
CA ALA A 339 22.29 -8.73 13.44
C ALA A 339 23.25 -8.20 12.39
N ALA A 340 23.95 -7.12 12.71
CA ALA A 340 24.93 -6.51 11.85
C ALA A 340 26.09 -5.93 12.65
N ARG A 341 27.21 -5.71 11.96
CA ARG A 341 28.35 -4.98 12.52
C ARG A 341 28.89 -4.01 11.50
N LEU A 342 28.95 -2.74 11.84
CA LEU A 342 29.63 -1.72 11.08
C LEU A 342 31.12 -1.73 11.42
N PHE A 343 31.96 -1.80 10.39
CA PHE A 343 33.39 -1.54 10.48
C PHE A 343 33.72 -0.26 9.73
N ASN A 344 34.43 0.64 10.39
CA ASN A 344 34.85 1.91 9.81
C ASN A 344 36.38 1.93 9.60
N PHE A 345 36.80 2.26 8.38
CA PHE A 345 38.20 2.36 7.97
C PHE A 345 38.45 3.76 7.43
N ASN A 346 39.03 4.60 8.28
CA ASN A 346 39.29 6.00 7.94
C ASN A 346 40.78 6.19 7.61
N SER A 347 41.08 6.95 6.55
CA SER A 347 42.45 7.47 6.38
C SER A 347 42.80 8.42 7.53
N PRO A 348 44.10 8.62 7.86
CA PRO A 348 44.50 9.53 8.94
C PRO A 348 43.94 10.95 8.80
N GLU A 349 43.82 11.43 7.55
CA GLU A 349 43.26 12.76 7.23
C GLU A 349 41.75 12.74 7.01
N LYS A 350 41.07 11.58 7.18
CA LYS A 350 39.64 11.36 6.91
C LYS A 350 39.18 11.75 5.49
N THR A 351 40.11 11.83 4.55
CA THR A 351 39.90 12.14 3.13
C THR A 351 39.39 10.93 2.34
N VAL A 352 39.65 9.72 2.83
CA VAL A 352 39.16 8.45 2.30
C VAL A 352 38.51 7.70 3.45
N LEU A 353 37.21 7.43 3.33
CA LEU A 353 36.43 6.72 4.32
C LEU A 353 35.85 5.47 3.67
N PHE A 354 36.17 4.32 4.22
CA PHE A 354 35.63 3.04 3.78
C PHE A 354 34.84 2.40 4.91
N LYS A 355 33.60 2.00 4.61
CA LYS A 355 32.71 1.34 5.56
C LYS A 355 32.24 0.01 4.99
N ILE A 356 32.06 -0.97 5.86
CA ILE A 356 31.48 -2.27 5.54
C ILE A 356 30.56 -2.69 6.69
N LYS A 357 29.36 -3.19 6.37
CA LYS A 357 28.37 -3.61 7.37
C LYS A 357 27.83 -5.00 7.07
N PRO A 358 28.60 -6.08 7.32
CA PRO A 358 28.07 -7.43 7.20
C PRO A 358 26.82 -7.59 8.08
N THR A 359 25.77 -8.10 7.47
CA THR A 359 24.43 -8.18 8.05
C THR A 359 23.85 -9.57 7.78
N ALA A 360 23.24 -10.17 8.79
CA ALA A 360 22.46 -11.39 8.69
C ALA A 360 21.04 -11.16 9.24
N GLU A 361 20.05 -11.63 8.52
CA GLU A 361 18.64 -11.59 8.90
C GLU A 361 18.04 -12.99 8.80
N LEU A 362 17.37 -13.41 9.87
CA LEU A 362 16.58 -14.62 9.95
C LEU A 362 15.11 -14.22 9.96
N SER A 363 14.29 -14.87 9.14
CA SER A 363 12.86 -14.65 9.11
C SER A 363 12.08 -15.96 9.23
N PHE A 364 10.96 -15.88 9.93
CA PHE A 364 9.98 -16.94 10.05
C PHE A 364 8.61 -16.33 9.77
N GLU A 365 7.87 -16.91 8.85
CA GLU A 365 6.49 -16.53 8.55
C GLU A 365 5.60 -17.75 8.64
N LEU A 366 4.48 -17.60 9.33
CA LEU A 366 3.37 -18.51 9.31
C LEU A 366 2.17 -17.77 8.72
N ASP A 367 1.61 -18.28 7.64
CA ASP A 367 0.41 -17.73 7.02
C ASP A 367 -0.66 -18.81 6.92
N ALA A 368 -1.68 -18.74 7.79
CA ALA A 368 -2.84 -19.59 7.67
C ALA A 368 -3.90 -18.88 6.82
N SER A 369 -4.15 -19.41 5.63
CA SER A 369 -5.36 -19.07 4.90
C SER A 369 -6.57 -19.74 5.57
N SER A 370 -7.73 -19.13 5.38
CA SER A 370 -8.96 -19.46 6.09
C SER A 370 -9.28 -20.96 6.16
N ILE A 371 -9.66 -21.43 7.36
CA ILE A 371 -9.97 -22.84 7.68
C ILE A 371 -11.46 -23.16 7.44
N GLY A 372 -12.10 -22.49 6.48
CA GLY A 372 -13.50 -22.75 6.13
C GLY A 372 -14.26 -21.52 5.62
N SER A 373 -15.39 -21.80 4.98
CA SER A 373 -16.28 -20.81 4.40
C SER A 373 -17.74 -21.17 4.66
N LYS A 374 -18.60 -20.16 4.64
CA LYS A 374 -20.05 -20.31 4.63
C LYS A 374 -20.59 -19.61 3.41
N THR A 375 -21.29 -20.37 2.58
CA THR A 375 -22.05 -19.86 1.45
C THR A 375 -23.53 -20.00 1.75
N THR A 376 -24.29 -18.95 1.49
CA THR A 376 -25.74 -18.95 1.60
C THR A 376 -26.29 -18.34 0.33
N SER A 377 -27.10 -19.08 -0.40
CA SER A 377 -27.83 -18.60 -1.55
C SER A 377 -29.33 -18.76 -1.28
N SER A 378 -30.14 -17.80 -1.72
CA SER A 378 -31.59 -17.89 -1.59
C SER A 378 -32.31 -17.26 -2.77
N SER A 379 -33.41 -17.85 -3.20
CA SER A 379 -34.44 -17.23 -4.02
C SER A 379 -35.70 -17.02 -3.20
N THR A 380 -36.40 -15.90 -3.40
CA THR A 380 -37.68 -15.58 -2.74
C THR A 380 -38.84 -15.41 -3.73
N LYS A 381 -38.57 -15.48 -5.04
CA LYS A 381 -39.56 -15.47 -6.12
C LYS A 381 -39.10 -16.39 -7.26
N PRO A 382 -39.99 -17.16 -7.91
CA PRO A 382 -41.43 -17.29 -7.61
C PRO A 382 -41.74 -18.16 -6.38
N ALA A 383 -40.79 -18.99 -5.93
CA ALA A 383 -40.89 -19.77 -4.70
C ALA A 383 -39.67 -19.52 -3.80
N SER A 384 -39.89 -19.59 -2.48
CA SER A 384 -38.81 -19.42 -1.50
C SER A 384 -37.98 -20.70 -1.42
N VAL A 385 -36.71 -20.61 -1.80
CA VAL A 385 -35.71 -21.68 -1.69
C VAL A 385 -34.45 -21.07 -1.11
N SER A 386 -33.86 -21.69 -0.09
CA SER A 386 -32.54 -21.30 0.43
C SER A 386 -31.63 -22.51 0.55
N THR A 387 -30.43 -22.36 0.01
CA THR A 387 -29.34 -23.33 0.11
C THR A 387 -28.23 -22.71 0.96
N THR A 388 -27.84 -23.39 2.04
CA THR A 388 -26.69 -23.02 2.86
C THR A 388 -25.66 -24.12 2.78
N THR A 389 -24.50 -23.82 2.22
CA THR A 389 -23.34 -24.71 2.20
C THR A 389 -22.32 -24.19 3.19
N THR A 390 -21.97 -25.01 4.18
CA THR A 390 -20.90 -24.72 5.13
C THR A 390 -19.75 -25.66 4.86
N VAL A 391 -18.61 -25.10 4.47
CA VAL A 391 -17.34 -25.82 4.39
C VAL A 391 -16.60 -25.54 5.68
N LYS A 392 -16.55 -26.53 6.57
CA LYS A 392 -15.67 -26.46 7.73
C LYS A 392 -14.29 -26.94 7.29
N GLY A 393 -13.22 -26.51 7.94
CA GLY A 393 -11.99 -27.29 7.96
C GLY A 393 -11.06 -27.31 6.75
N LYS A 394 -11.31 -26.68 5.60
CA LYS A 394 -10.33 -26.60 4.49
C LYS A 394 -9.44 -25.37 4.65
N GLY A 395 -8.28 -25.54 5.28
CA GLY A 395 -7.30 -24.47 5.48
C GLY A 395 -5.95 -24.81 4.86
N ARG A 396 -5.29 -23.82 4.26
CA ARG A 396 -3.90 -23.94 3.82
C ARG A 396 -3.01 -23.21 4.81
N LEU A 397 -2.05 -23.92 5.35
CA LEU A 397 -0.97 -23.36 6.16
C LEU A 397 0.25 -23.24 5.26
N ASN A 398 0.80 -22.03 5.15
CA ASN A 398 2.09 -21.81 4.56
C ASN A 398 3.07 -21.43 5.68
N THR A 399 4.26 -22.00 5.64
CA THR A 399 5.36 -21.65 6.52
C THR A 399 6.56 -21.30 5.67
N THR A 400 7.16 -20.14 5.93
CA THR A 400 8.36 -19.68 5.23
C THR A 400 9.47 -19.47 6.26
N TYR A 401 10.65 -20.00 5.97
CA TYR A 401 11.88 -19.69 6.68
C TYR A 401 12.80 -18.95 5.72
N GLY A 402 13.35 -17.82 6.14
CA GLY A 402 14.31 -17.04 5.37
C GLY A 402 15.61 -16.83 6.10
N LEU A 403 16.70 -16.85 5.35
CA LEU A 403 18.01 -16.35 5.77
C LEU A 403 18.52 -15.42 4.68
N ASP A 404 18.74 -14.17 5.05
CA ASP A 404 19.35 -13.16 4.19
C ASP A 404 20.70 -12.74 4.76
N ILE A 405 21.74 -12.80 3.94
CA ILE A 405 23.09 -12.34 4.28
C ILE A 405 23.46 -11.26 3.28
N SER A 406 23.88 -10.10 3.76
CA SER A 406 24.32 -9.00 2.90
C SER A 406 25.58 -8.36 3.44
N VAL A 407 26.44 -7.89 2.54
CA VAL A 407 27.66 -7.16 2.92
C VAL A 407 27.69 -5.80 2.23
N PRO A 408 26.83 -4.85 2.64
CA PRO A 408 26.95 -3.45 2.28
C PRO A 408 28.37 -2.93 2.44
N THR A 409 28.88 -2.27 1.40
CA THR A 409 30.16 -1.59 1.37
C THR A 409 29.99 -0.19 0.78
N GLY A 410 30.73 0.76 1.32
CA GLY A 410 30.67 2.15 0.90
C GLY A 410 32.06 2.78 0.99
N LEU A 411 32.41 3.57 -0.01
CA LEU A 411 33.65 4.31 -0.08
C LEU A 411 33.35 5.77 -0.44
N ARG A 412 33.83 6.68 0.40
CA ARG A 412 33.78 8.13 0.18
C ARG A 412 35.18 8.67 0.06
N ILE A 413 35.45 9.41 -1.01
CA ILE A 413 36.73 10.07 -1.27
C ILE A 413 36.47 11.55 -1.42
N LEU A 414 36.91 12.36 -0.46
CA LEU A 414 36.79 13.82 -0.49
C LEU A 414 38.05 14.47 0.11
N PRO A 415 39.14 14.60 -0.68
CA PRO A 415 40.33 15.33 -0.26
C PRO A 415 40.02 16.82 -0.06
N ALA A 416 40.64 17.46 0.95
CA ALA A 416 40.34 18.84 1.32
C ALA A 416 40.52 19.87 0.19
N ASN A 417 41.40 19.60 -0.78
CA ASN A 417 41.70 20.50 -1.90
C ASN A 417 40.88 20.19 -3.17
N TRP A 418 40.06 19.15 -3.15
CA TRP A 418 39.29 18.74 -4.33
C TRP A 418 37.95 19.46 -4.37
N LYS A 419 37.55 19.88 -5.57
CA LYS A 419 36.23 20.48 -5.83
C LYS A 419 35.14 19.44 -6.06
N VAL A 420 35.52 18.16 -6.17
CA VAL A 420 34.62 17.04 -6.42
C VAL A 420 35.07 15.86 -5.56
N GLY A 421 34.15 15.29 -4.81
CA GLY A 421 34.30 14.01 -4.11
C GLY A 421 33.63 12.87 -4.86
N PHE A 422 34.03 11.65 -4.55
CA PHE A 422 33.52 10.41 -5.14
C PHE A 422 32.82 9.56 -4.08
N LEU A 423 31.70 8.95 -4.48
CA LEU A 423 30.92 8.02 -3.70
C LEU A 423 30.79 6.71 -4.47
N LEU A 424 31.12 5.61 -3.82
CA LEU A 424 31.04 4.27 -4.40
C LEU A 424 30.34 3.37 -3.38
N GLY A 425 29.43 2.53 -3.86
CA GLY A 425 28.74 1.55 -3.03
C GLY A 425 28.57 0.23 -3.72
N ALA A 426 28.63 -0.86 -2.96
CA ALA A 426 28.27 -2.19 -3.42
C ALA A 426 27.55 -2.97 -2.33
N THR A 427 26.51 -3.72 -2.71
CA THR A 427 25.74 -4.56 -1.78
C THR A 427 25.58 -5.98 -2.33
N PRO A 428 26.60 -6.84 -2.19
CA PRO A 428 26.43 -8.27 -2.41
C PRO A 428 25.46 -8.85 -1.37
N ARG A 429 24.54 -9.70 -1.84
CA ARG A 429 23.52 -10.38 -1.03
C ARG A 429 23.35 -11.83 -1.46
N ALA A 430 23.17 -12.70 -0.48
CA ALA A 430 22.71 -14.07 -0.65
C ALA A 430 21.41 -14.26 0.14
N SER A 431 20.38 -14.77 -0.51
CA SER A 431 19.06 -15.02 0.08
C SER A 431 18.70 -16.49 -0.04
N PHE A 432 18.32 -17.10 1.07
CA PHE A 432 17.87 -18.48 1.17
C PHE A 432 16.45 -18.48 1.70
N GLU A 433 15.54 -19.11 0.96
CA GLU A 433 14.14 -19.18 1.36
C GLU A 433 13.65 -20.63 1.24
N LEU A 434 13.07 -21.15 2.33
CA LEU A 434 12.38 -22.42 2.38
C LEU A 434 10.89 -22.15 2.61
N ARG A 435 10.05 -22.48 1.63
CA ARG A 435 8.60 -22.46 1.77
C ARG A 435 8.06 -23.87 1.87
N ALA A 436 7.26 -24.14 2.89
CA ALA A 436 6.48 -25.35 3.04
C ALA A 436 5.00 -24.97 3.04
N SER A 437 4.19 -25.71 2.28
CA SER A 437 2.74 -25.58 2.33
C SER A 437 2.11 -26.90 2.76
N GLY A 438 1.02 -26.82 3.51
CA GLY A 438 0.20 -27.95 3.87
C GLY A 438 -1.26 -27.54 3.79
N SER A 439 -2.11 -28.44 3.33
CA SER A 439 -3.56 -28.28 3.48
C SER A 439 -4.03 -29.30 4.49
N VAL A 440 -4.93 -28.89 5.38
CA VAL A 440 -5.66 -29.85 6.19
C VAL A 440 -7.13 -29.66 5.86
N ASP A 441 -7.81 -30.76 5.58
CA ASP A 441 -9.26 -30.84 5.53
C ASP A 441 -9.73 -31.60 6.76
N LYS A 442 -10.20 -30.86 7.79
CA LYS A 442 -10.57 -31.46 9.09
C LYS A 442 -12.05 -31.80 9.22
N HIS A 443 -12.93 -31.22 8.40
CA HIS A 443 -14.38 -31.31 8.63
C HIS A 443 -15.16 -31.12 7.33
N GLY A 444 -15.76 -32.18 6.80
CA GLY A 444 -16.40 -32.16 5.47
C GLY A 444 -17.43 -31.07 5.18
N GLU A 445 -17.76 -30.96 3.89
CA GLU A 445 -18.76 -30.04 3.36
C GLU A 445 -20.17 -30.51 3.75
N HIS A 446 -20.94 -29.60 4.34
CA HIS A 446 -22.35 -29.84 4.67
C HIS A 446 -23.22 -28.82 3.94
N THR A 447 -24.16 -29.32 3.14
CA THR A 447 -25.13 -28.50 2.41
C THR A 447 -26.53 -28.76 2.92
N THR A 448 -27.24 -27.71 3.29
CA THR A 448 -28.65 -27.78 3.67
C THR A 448 -29.47 -26.99 2.67
N THR A 449 -30.50 -27.62 2.10
CA THR A 449 -31.47 -26.97 1.22
C THR A 449 -32.83 -26.96 1.90
N THR A 450 -33.45 -25.78 1.98
CA THR A 450 -34.74 -25.53 2.61
C THR A 450 -35.68 -24.86 1.60
N GLY A 451 -36.95 -25.26 1.58
CA GLY A 451 -37.95 -24.74 0.64
C GLY A 451 -39.38 -25.09 1.07
N SER A 452 -40.33 -25.08 0.15
CA SER A 452 -41.74 -25.46 0.40
C SER A 452 -41.97 -26.98 0.62
N GLY A 453 -40.90 -27.76 0.70
CA GLY A 453 -40.91 -29.21 0.95
C GLY A 453 -39.93 -29.60 2.07
N PRO A 454 -39.71 -30.90 2.32
CA PRO A 454 -38.80 -31.36 3.37
C PRO A 454 -37.38 -30.82 3.14
N SER A 455 -36.73 -30.43 4.23
CA SER A 455 -35.34 -29.95 4.18
C SER A 455 -34.40 -31.11 3.88
N LEU A 456 -33.51 -30.93 2.91
CA LEU A 456 -32.51 -31.93 2.51
C LEU A 456 -31.14 -31.51 3.06
N ALA A 457 -30.43 -32.45 3.67
CA ALA A 457 -29.07 -32.28 4.14
C ALA A 457 -28.15 -33.27 3.42
N GLU A 458 -27.11 -32.76 2.78
CA GLU A 458 -26.08 -33.54 2.10
C GLU A 458 -24.75 -33.38 2.81
N TYR A 459 -24.06 -34.50 3.01
CA TYR A 459 -22.74 -34.56 3.63
C TYR A 459 -21.77 -35.18 2.63
N LYS A 460 -20.70 -34.45 2.28
CA LYS A 460 -19.60 -35.02 1.50
C LYS A 460 -18.48 -35.48 2.43
N GLN A 461 -18.04 -36.72 2.24
CA GLN A 461 -16.90 -37.30 2.96
C GLN A 461 -15.59 -36.71 2.44
N THR A 462 -14.65 -36.43 3.34
CA THR A 462 -13.36 -35.80 3.02
C THR A 462 -12.27 -36.83 2.74
N THR A 463 -11.45 -36.56 1.74
CA THR A 463 -10.13 -37.19 1.56
C THR A 463 -9.08 -36.39 2.35
N HIS A 464 -8.30 -37.08 3.18
CA HIS A 464 -7.16 -36.48 3.86
C HIS A 464 -5.97 -36.42 2.90
N THR A 465 -5.62 -35.22 2.45
CA THR A 465 -4.33 -35.01 1.79
C THR A 465 -3.40 -34.33 2.78
N VAL A 466 -2.51 -35.10 3.39
CA VAL A 466 -1.41 -34.57 4.21
C VAL A 466 -0.18 -34.51 3.33
N GLY A 467 0.25 -33.29 3.00
CA GLY A 467 1.42 -33.07 2.17
C GLY A 467 1.23 -31.83 1.32
N GLY A 468 2.31 -31.09 1.09
CA GLY A 468 2.29 -29.99 0.16
C GLY A 468 3.70 -29.67 -0.32
N ILE A 469 3.74 -28.70 -1.22
CA ILE A 469 4.94 -28.39 -1.99
C ILE A 469 5.96 -27.76 -1.04
N ARG A 470 7.19 -28.26 -1.11
CA ARG A 470 8.37 -27.63 -0.53
C ARG A 470 9.13 -26.95 -1.65
N TYR A 471 9.44 -25.69 -1.46
CA TYR A 471 10.18 -24.88 -2.40
C TYR A 471 11.42 -24.34 -1.70
N ILE A 472 12.58 -24.51 -2.34
CA ILE A 472 13.84 -23.92 -1.91
C ILE A 472 14.25 -22.94 -2.99
N ASN A 473 14.55 -21.72 -2.57
CA ASN A 473 15.03 -20.66 -3.45
C ASN A 473 16.34 -20.15 -2.90
N ILE A 474 17.34 -20.07 -3.77
CA ILE A 474 18.64 -19.49 -3.44
C ILE A 474 18.89 -18.41 -4.49
N ARG A 475 19.15 -17.19 -4.04
CA ARG A 475 19.41 -16.05 -4.93
C ARG A 475 20.67 -15.35 -4.49
N PHE A 476 21.50 -15.01 -5.48
CA PHE A 476 22.63 -14.13 -5.32
C PHE A 476 22.36 -12.88 -6.14
N SER A 477 22.65 -11.73 -5.55
CA SER A 477 22.52 -10.45 -6.21
C SER A 477 23.61 -9.51 -5.74
N GLU A 478 24.04 -8.62 -6.63
CA GLU A 478 24.95 -7.54 -6.31
C GLU A 478 24.43 -6.28 -6.98
N GLN A 479 24.47 -5.16 -6.27
CA GLN A 479 24.13 -3.85 -6.79
C GLN A 479 25.34 -2.93 -6.61
N HIS A 480 25.67 -2.18 -7.67
CA HIS A 480 26.75 -1.19 -7.66
C HIS A 480 26.18 0.21 -7.83
N MET A 481 26.77 1.17 -7.12
CA MET A 481 26.37 2.57 -7.18
C MET A 481 27.60 3.45 -7.28
N LEU A 482 27.52 4.42 -8.19
CA LEU A 482 28.57 5.41 -8.44
C LEU A 482 27.95 6.80 -8.27
N GLY A 483 28.64 7.68 -7.56
CA GLY A 483 28.21 9.05 -7.37
C GLY A 483 29.37 10.01 -7.25
N ILE A 484 29.06 11.29 -7.46
CA ILE A 484 29.94 12.41 -7.19
C ILE A 484 29.23 13.39 -6.27
N THR A 485 29.98 14.03 -5.38
CA THR A 485 29.51 15.12 -4.54
C THR A 485 30.35 16.36 -4.82
N ILE A 486 29.72 17.51 -4.96
CA ILE A 486 30.36 18.79 -5.26
C ILE A 486 30.06 19.72 -4.10
N PRO A 487 31.01 19.89 -3.15
CA PRO A 487 30.82 20.82 -2.06
C PRO A 487 30.99 22.28 -2.52
N PHE A 488 30.14 23.15 -2.00
CA PHE A 488 30.21 24.61 -2.15
C PHE A 488 30.49 25.27 -0.79
N GLU A 489 30.68 26.59 -0.81
CA GLU A 489 30.84 27.38 0.41
C GLU A 489 29.58 27.32 1.28
N SER A 490 29.75 27.56 2.59
CA SER A 490 28.66 27.59 3.57
C SER A 490 27.89 26.28 3.76
N GLY A 491 28.48 25.14 3.38
CA GLY A 491 27.91 23.80 3.58
C GLY A 491 26.90 23.35 2.52
N ALA A 492 26.66 24.17 1.48
CA ALA A 492 25.87 23.72 0.34
C ALA A 492 26.63 22.67 -0.47
N HIS A 493 25.93 21.69 -1.04
CA HIS A 493 26.53 20.68 -1.91
C HIS A 493 25.56 20.16 -2.97
N LEU A 494 26.11 19.68 -4.10
CA LEU A 494 25.37 19.02 -5.17
C LEU A 494 25.85 17.58 -5.30
N ASP A 495 24.93 16.64 -5.17
CA ASP A 495 25.18 15.22 -5.33
C ASP A 495 24.57 14.71 -6.63
N VAL A 496 25.34 13.92 -7.37
CA VAL A 496 24.92 13.26 -8.61
C VAL A 496 25.20 11.78 -8.49
N SER A 497 24.26 10.93 -8.88
CA SER A 497 24.48 9.48 -8.89
C SER A 497 23.97 8.81 -10.15
N VAL A 498 24.67 7.74 -10.52
CA VAL A 498 24.31 6.82 -11.58
C VAL A 498 24.15 5.43 -10.96
N ASN A 499 23.03 4.77 -11.23
CA ASN A 499 22.75 3.41 -10.78
C ASN A 499 22.76 2.44 -11.97
N GLY A 500 23.16 1.19 -11.75
CA GLY A 500 23.18 0.17 -12.77
C GLY A 500 23.13 -1.26 -12.21
N ALA A 501 22.58 -2.19 -12.99
CA ALA A 501 22.63 -3.62 -12.67
C ALA A 501 24.07 -4.17 -12.62
N ASN A 502 25.00 -3.50 -13.30
CA ASN A 502 26.44 -3.72 -13.21
C ASN A 502 27.19 -2.45 -13.66
N LEU A 503 28.52 -2.47 -13.60
CA LEU A 503 29.38 -1.34 -13.97
C LEU A 503 29.26 -0.87 -15.44
N TRP A 504 28.60 -1.65 -16.31
CA TRP A 504 28.50 -1.40 -17.75
C TRP A 504 27.07 -1.04 -18.22
N MET A 505 26.06 -1.12 -17.34
CA MET A 505 24.66 -0.87 -17.68
C MET A 505 24.02 0.12 -16.71
N PHE A 506 23.85 1.37 -17.15
CA PHE A 506 23.20 2.42 -16.35
C PHE A 506 21.68 2.42 -16.52
N GLU A 507 20.96 2.37 -15.40
CA GLU A 507 19.50 2.30 -15.34
C GLU A 507 18.87 3.65 -14.95
N SER A 508 19.57 4.48 -14.17
CA SER A 508 19.04 5.78 -13.74
C SER A 508 20.14 6.78 -13.37
N LEU A 509 19.81 8.07 -13.55
CA LEU A 509 20.57 9.23 -13.11
C LEU A 509 19.72 10.01 -12.10
N LYS A 510 20.27 10.35 -10.94
CA LYS A 510 19.62 11.19 -9.93
C LYS A 510 20.54 12.33 -9.53
N ILE A 511 19.96 13.51 -9.29
CA ILE A 511 20.67 14.72 -8.86
C ILE A 511 19.95 15.29 -7.63
N GLN A 512 20.70 15.66 -6.60
CA GLN A 512 20.21 16.26 -5.37
C GLN A 512 21.06 17.48 -5.02
N ALA A 513 20.43 18.60 -4.69
CA ALA A 513 21.11 19.77 -4.14
C ALA A 513 20.68 19.98 -2.68
N VAL A 514 21.65 20.20 -1.81
CA VAL A 514 21.43 20.52 -0.39
C VAL A 514 21.92 21.94 -0.15
N ILE A 515 21.01 22.80 0.29
CA ILE A 515 21.30 24.21 0.57
C ILE A 515 20.89 24.48 2.02
N PRO A 516 21.86 24.57 2.95
CA PRO A 516 21.58 24.95 4.32
C PRO A 516 20.97 26.36 4.35
N LEU A 517 19.85 26.53 5.07
CA LEU A 517 19.33 27.86 5.33
C LEU A 517 20.08 28.44 6.53
N ALA A 518 20.58 29.66 6.39
CA ALA A 518 21.33 30.34 7.43
C ALA A 518 20.57 30.29 8.77
N SER A 519 21.21 29.71 9.79
CA SER A 519 20.77 29.85 11.17
C SER A 519 20.87 31.32 11.57
N LYS A 520 19.77 31.90 12.10
CA LYS A 520 19.87 33.22 12.75
C LYS A 520 20.78 33.04 13.96
N LYS A 521 21.94 33.71 13.92
CA LYS A 521 22.78 33.96 15.10
C LYS A 521 21.97 34.49 16.27
#